data_AF-A0A8E0S056-F1
#
_entry.id   AF-A0A8E0S056-F1
#
_cell.length_a   1.000
_cell.length_b   1.000
_cell.length_c   1.000
_cell.angle_alpha   90.00
_cell.angle_beta   90.00
_cell.angle_gamma   90.00
#
_symmetry.space_group_name_H-M   'P 1'
#
loop_
_entity.id
_entity.type
_entity.pdbx_description
1 polymer ?
#
loop_
_entity_poly.entity_id
_entity_poly.type
_entity_poly.pdbx_seq_one_letter_code
_entity_poly.pdbx_strand_id
1 'polypeptide(L)'
;MQTVFLPLASQIVVAYFYLYAHASDQWWWDHTSKWASFDSTVQPNIYQMLESLLTSFSSHLRNDSLNRVREMFEFAYGSYTTYAFPFDELNPINCTGRGYDHKNPDNINVNDALGDYHLTLVDTLDTLAVMGKSRDFTRAVELLLSHLSFNRNNRVQLFEATIRVLGGLLSAHMLITDPGRTFGDLRPKGYNDELLTHAHDLANRMLDSFENAPTGLPYPRFYLGSGQKDNTTTEACLAGAGSLLLEFGCLSAILGDPIYANVARRVVLNLWNRRSNVTGLLGSTINVESGKWINRMSGLGAGQDSFYEYLHKVNFGDYIVCLVFRMLT
;
A
#
# COMPACT_ATOMS: atom_id res chain seq x y z
N MET A 1 2.09 -11.34 -21.73
CA MET A 1 0.87 -11.23 -20.92
C MET A 1 1.26 -11.43 -19.48
N GLN A 2 1.60 -10.36 -18.77
CA GLN A 2 1.74 -10.39 -17.32
C GLN A 2 0.34 -10.25 -16.74
N THR A 3 -0.19 -11.34 -16.19
CA THR A 3 -1.29 -11.27 -15.23
C THR A 3 -0.73 -10.64 -13.97
N VAL A 4 -0.77 -9.31 -13.92
CA VAL A 4 -0.76 -8.59 -12.65
C VAL A 4 -2.08 -8.97 -11.98
N PHE A 5 -2.07 -10.02 -11.17
CA PHE A 5 -3.06 -10.11 -10.10
C PHE A 5 -2.90 -8.81 -9.33
N LEU A 6 -3.96 -8.00 -9.27
CA LEU A 6 -4.07 -6.84 -8.40
C LEU A 6 -4.48 -7.36 -7.01
N PRO A 7 -3.60 -7.43 -6.00
CA PRO A 7 -4.01 -7.50 -4.61
C PRO A 7 -4.01 -6.09 -4.02
N LEU A 8 -4.24 -5.05 -4.85
CA LEU A 8 -4.22 -3.66 -4.38
C LEU A 8 -5.52 -3.27 -3.65
N ALA A 9 -6.59 -4.06 -3.74
CA ALA A 9 -7.87 -3.67 -3.16
C ALA A 9 -7.99 -3.94 -1.65
N SER A 10 -7.39 -5.00 -1.10
CA SER A 10 -7.65 -5.40 0.29
C SER A 10 -6.77 -4.68 1.33
N GLN A 11 -5.48 -4.46 1.03
CA GLN A 11 -4.54 -3.86 2.00
C GLN A 11 -4.88 -2.39 2.27
N ILE A 12 -5.25 -1.69 1.19
CA ILE A 12 -5.72 -0.32 1.21
C ILE A 12 -7.00 -0.20 2.04
N VAL A 13 -7.89 -1.18 1.97
CA VAL A 13 -9.18 -1.16 2.70
C VAL A 13 -8.97 -1.32 4.20
N VAL A 14 -8.09 -2.24 4.63
CA VAL A 14 -7.79 -2.45 6.05
C VAL A 14 -7.13 -1.21 6.67
N ALA A 15 -6.11 -0.65 6.00
CA ALA A 15 -5.43 0.56 6.45
C ALA A 15 -6.39 1.78 6.49
N TYR A 16 -7.24 1.91 5.47
CA TYR A 16 -8.27 2.96 5.42
C TYR A 16 -9.28 2.86 6.56
N PHE A 17 -9.84 1.67 6.83
CA PHE A 17 -10.81 1.49 7.90
C PHE A 17 -10.22 1.74 9.29
N TYR A 18 -8.96 1.35 9.50
CA TYR A 18 -8.30 1.59 10.78
C TYR A 18 -8.01 3.07 11.02
N LEU A 19 -7.47 3.78 10.02
CA LEU A 19 -7.28 5.23 10.11
C LEU A 19 -8.62 5.92 10.37
N TYR A 20 -9.68 5.53 9.66
CA TYR A 20 -11.02 6.06 9.90
C TYR A 20 -11.50 5.80 11.34
N ALA A 21 -11.27 4.60 11.88
CA ALA A 21 -11.74 4.22 13.21
C ALA A 21 -10.92 4.84 14.37
N HIS A 22 -9.63 5.12 14.17
CA HIS A 22 -8.70 5.57 15.22
C HIS A 22 -8.25 7.03 15.08
N ALA A 23 -8.66 7.73 14.02
CA ALA A 23 -8.30 9.14 13.81
C ALA A 23 -8.92 10.09 14.85
N SER A 24 -9.98 9.71 15.57
CA SER A 24 -10.59 10.55 16.61
C SER A 24 -9.65 10.88 17.78
N ASP A 25 -8.62 10.06 18.00
CA ASP A 25 -7.79 10.08 19.21
C ASP A 25 -6.34 10.57 18.93
N GLN A 26 -6.06 11.10 17.73
CA GLN A 26 -4.70 11.37 17.26
C GLN A 26 -4.37 12.87 17.09
N TRP A 27 -3.09 13.21 17.29
CA TRP A 27 -2.54 14.58 17.35
C TRP A 27 -2.68 15.41 16.06
N TRP A 28 -2.96 14.78 14.92
CA TRP A 28 -3.12 15.43 13.62
C TRP A 28 -4.60 15.69 13.25
N TRP A 29 -5.53 15.28 14.12
CA TRP A 29 -6.96 15.46 13.94
C TRP A 29 -7.43 16.81 14.53
N ASP A 30 -7.80 17.75 13.66
CA ASP A 30 -8.37 19.03 14.08
C ASP A 30 -9.91 18.96 14.19
N HIS A 31 -10.40 18.95 15.43
CA HIS A 31 -11.81 18.97 15.81
C HIS A 31 -12.58 20.24 15.35
N THR A 32 -11.89 21.26 14.84
CA THR A 32 -12.54 22.52 14.43
C THR A 32 -13.26 22.43 13.09
N SER A 33 -13.03 21.37 12.32
CA SER A 33 -13.89 21.05 11.19
C SER A 33 -15.19 20.44 11.72
N LYS A 34 -16.27 21.23 11.74
CA LYS A 34 -17.62 20.68 11.82
C LYS A 34 -17.87 19.86 10.56
N TRP A 35 -17.49 18.59 10.60
CA TRP A 35 -18.03 17.64 9.66
C TRP A 35 -19.51 17.55 9.97
N ALA A 36 -20.33 17.83 8.97
CA ALA A 36 -21.68 17.32 8.98
C ALA A 36 -21.55 15.84 9.35
N SER A 37 -22.22 15.42 10.42
CA SER A 37 -22.51 14.02 10.66
C SER A 37 -22.78 13.38 9.31
N PHE A 38 -22.20 12.21 9.04
CA PHE A 38 -22.55 11.39 7.88
C PHE A 38 -24.07 11.15 7.98
N ASP A 39 -24.82 12.05 7.37
CA ASP A 39 -26.24 12.16 7.57
C ASP A 39 -26.83 11.12 6.66
N SER A 40 -27.36 10.05 7.26
CA SER A 40 -28.05 8.96 6.59
C SER A 40 -29.19 9.45 5.70
N THR A 41 -29.60 10.72 5.79
CA THR A 41 -30.63 11.32 4.95
C THR A 41 -30.10 11.93 3.63
N VAL A 42 -28.78 12.12 3.46
CA VAL A 42 -28.23 12.89 2.32
C VAL A 42 -27.90 12.03 1.08
N GLN A 43 -27.83 10.70 1.19
CA GLN A 43 -27.55 9.82 0.03
C GLN A 43 -28.36 8.49 0.07
N PRO A 44 -29.70 8.50 0.03
CA PRO A 44 -30.49 7.27 -0.16
C PRO A 44 -30.05 6.50 -1.42
N ASN A 45 -29.51 7.19 -2.42
CA ASN A 45 -29.13 6.63 -3.71
C ASN A 45 -27.95 5.65 -3.66
N ILE A 46 -26.96 5.80 -2.78
CA ILE A 46 -25.80 4.88 -2.75
C ILE A 46 -26.17 3.53 -2.12
N TYR A 47 -26.88 3.53 -1.00
CA TYR A 47 -27.30 2.29 -0.36
C TYR A 47 -28.36 1.58 -1.22
N GLN A 48 -29.28 2.30 -1.84
CA GLN A 48 -30.20 1.73 -2.82
C GLN A 48 -29.49 1.20 -4.07
N MET A 49 -28.44 1.88 -4.55
CA MET A 49 -27.61 1.38 -5.65
C MET A 49 -26.83 0.12 -5.25
N LEU A 50 -26.25 0.08 -4.04
CA LEU A 50 -25.56 -1.10 -3.52
C LEU A 50 -26.53 -2.26 -3.31
N GLU A 51 -27.73 -2.02 -2.77
CA GLU A 51 -28.79 -3.03 -2.68
C GLU A 51 -29.26 -3.48 -4.07
N SER A 52 -29.38 -2.56 -5.03
CA SER A 52 -29.69 -2.88 -6.43
C SER A 52 -28.60 -3.73 -7.08
N LEU A 53 -27.33 -3.44 -6.81
CA LEU A 53 -26.20 -4.25 -7.27
C LEU A 53 -26.16 -5.61 -6.58
N LEU A 54 -26.43 -5.67 -5.27
CA LEU A 54 -26.51 -6.92 -4.52
C LEU A 54 -27.66 -7.80 -5.03
N THR A 55 -28.79 -7.20 -5.41
CA THR A 55 -29.97 -7.90 -5.97
C THR A 55 -29.86 -8.17 -7.48
N SER A 56 -28.90 -7.57 -8.18
CA SER A 56 -28.70 -7.78 -9.63
C SER A 56 -28.32 -9.22 -9.99
N PHE A 57 -27.73 -9.96 -9.04
CA PHE A 57 -27.45 -11.39 -9.17
C PHE A 57 -28.35 -12.22 -8.25
N SER A 58 -28.74 -13.42 -8.68
CA SER A 58 -29.44 -14.36 -7.80
C SER A 58 -28.51 -14.84 -6.67
N SER A 59 -29.08 -15.25 -5.53
CA SER A 59 -28.31 -15.81 -4.41
C SER A 59 -27.47 -17.01 -4.83
N HIS A 60 -28.00 -17.85 -5.73
CA HIS A 60 -27.28 -18.97 -6.31
C HIS A 60 -26.04 -18.52 -7.10
N LEU A 61 -26.17 -17.52 -7.99
CA LEU A 61 -25.05 -17.00 -8.77
C LEU A 61 -23.98 -16.34 -7.89
N ARG A 62 -24.38 -15.62 -6.84
CA ARG A 62 -23.44 -15.02 -5.88
C ARG A 62 -22.64 -16.11 -5.15
N ASN A 63 -23.31 -17.16 -4.67
CA ASN A 63 -22.66 -18.26 -3.97
C ASN A 63 -21.76 -19.09 -4.89
N ASP A 64 -22.19 -19.38 -6.12
CA ASP A 64 -21.36 -20.07 -7.12
C ASP A 64 -20.10 -19.24 -7.45
N SER A 65 -20.26 -17.94 -7.70
CA SER A 65 -19.12 -17.04 -7.97
C SER A 65 -18.15 -16.96 -6.78
N LEU A 66 -18.68 -16.87 -5.56
CA LEU A 66 -17.87 -16.85 -4.34
C LEU A 66 -17.10 -18.16 -4.14
N ASN A 67 -17.71 -19.32 -4.41
CA ASN A 67 -17.01 -20.60 -4.35
C ASN A 67 -15.92 -20.71 -5.42
N ARG A 68 -16.17 -20.27 -6.66
CA ARG A 68 -15.15 -20.25 -7.71
C ARG A 68 -13.97 -19.36 -7.35
N VAL A 69 -14.21 -18.17 -6.77
CA VAL A 69 -13.13 -17.29 -6.31
C VAL A 69 -12.29 -17.98 -5.23
N ARG A 70 -12.92 -18.71 -4.30
CA ARG A 70 -12.21 -19.49 -3.28
C ARG A 70 -11.35 -20.60 -3.89
N GLU A 71 -11.90 -21.38 -4.82
CA GLU A 71 -11.16 -22.44 -5.52
C GLU A 71 -9.97 -21.89 -6.30
N MET A 72 -10.15 -20.77 -7.01
CA MET A 72 -9.07 -20.08 -7.74
C MET A 72 -7.96 -19.60 -6.80
N PHE A 73 -8.33 -19.05 -5.65
CA PHE A 73 -7.37 -18.58 -4.65
C PHE A 73 -6.61 -19.76 -4.03
N GLU A 74 -7.31 -20.83 -3.64
CA GLU A 74 -6.68 -22.03 -3.08
C GLU A 74 -5.70 -22.67 -4.06
N PHE A 75 -6.08 -22.75 -5.34
CA PHE A 75 -5.19 -23.21 -6.39
C PHE A 75 -3.93 -22.33 -6.52
N ALA A 76 -4.11 -21.01 -6.60
CA ALA A 76 -3.00 -20.08 -6.80
C ALA A 76 -2.07 -20.00 -5.57
N TYR A 77 -2.62 -19.82 -4.37
CA TYR A 77 -1.87 -19.75 -3.12
C TYR A 77 -1.20 -21.10 -2.79
N GLY A 78 -1.92 -22.21 -2.98
CA GLY A 78 -1.36 -23.56 -2.85
C GLY A 78 -0.18 -23.79 -3.81
N SER A 79 -0.29 -23.32 -5.06
CA SER A 79 0.81 -23.39 -6.03
C SER A 79 2.00 -22.53 -5.62
N TYR A 80 1.78 -21.32 -5.12
CA TYR A 80 2.86 -20.46 -4.60
C TYR A 80 3.60 -21.14 -3.44
N THR A 81 2.85 -21.62 -2.44
CA THR A 81 3.44 -22.28 -1.26
C THR A 81 4.21 -23.55 -1.61
N THR A 82 3.80 -24.27 -2.67
CA THR A 82 4.44 -25.52 -3.10
C THR A 82 5.67 -25.28 -3.98
N TYR A 83 5.58 -24.36 -4.95
CA TYR A 83 6.56 -24.24 -6.03
C TYR A 83 7.42 -22.99 -5.98
N ALA A 84 7.01 -21.97 -5.23
CA ALA A 84 7.65 -20.66 -5.25
C ALA A 84 8.15 -20.17 -3.90
N PHE A 85 7.56 -20.56 -2.78
CA PHE A 85 8.15 -20.21 -1.47
C PHE A 85 9.59 -20.76 -1.37
N PRO A 86 10.60 -19.96 -0.96
CA PRO A 86 10.51 -18.64 -0.32
C PRO A 86 10.72 -17.43 -1.25
N PHE A 87 10.61 -17.58 -2.56
CA PHE A 87 10.75 -16.47 -3.50
C PHE A 87 9.55 -15.49 -3.43
N ASP A 88 9.72 -14.32 -4.04
CA ASP A 88 8.72 -13.25 -4.03
C ASP A 88 7.45 -13.60 -4.81
N GLU A 89 7.60 -14.26 -5.96
CA GLU A 89 6.50 -14.62 -6.86
C GLU A 89 6.61 -16.06 -7.36
N LEU A 90 5.47 -16.61 -7.78
CA LEU A 90 5.42 -17.81 -8.61
C LEU A 90 5.49 -17.40 -10.09
N ASN A 91 6.37 -18.05 -10.85
CA ASN A 91 6.23 -18.15 -12.30
C ASN A 91 5.31 -19.35 -12.62
N PRO A 92 4.02 -19.12 -12.94
CA PRO A 92 3.04 -20.20 -13.02
C PRO A 92 3.21 -21.08 -14.25
N ILE A 93 3.89 -20.61 -15.30
CA ILE A 93 4.14 -21.41 -16.51
C ILE A 93 5.26 -22.42 -16.26
N ASN A 94 6.30 -22.00 -15.55
CA ASN A 94 7.47 -22.83 -15.27
C ASN A 94 7.37 -23.57 -13.93
N CYS A 95 6.37 -23.27 -13.11
CA CYS A 95 6.23 -23.77 -11.75
C CYS A 95 7.49 -23.56 -10.90
N THR A 96 8.08 -22.37 -10.98
CA THR A 96 9.28 -22.00 -10.21
C THR A 96 9.11 -20.66 -9.51
N GLY A 97 9.80 -20.48 -8.39
CA GLY A 97 9.89 -19.19 -7.72
C GLY A 97 10.70 -18.16 -8.51
N ARG A 98 10.35 -16.89 -8.34
CA ARG A 98 11.02 -15.72 -8.91
C ARG A 98 11.20 -14.65 -7.83
N GLY A 99 12.41 -14.10 -7.75
CA GLY A 99 12.78 -13.02 -6.84
C GLY A 99 13.59 -11.94 -7.55
N TYR A 100 14.40 -11.22 -6.80
CA TYR A 100 15.29 -10.17 -7.31
C TYR A 100 16.23 -10.74 -8.39
N ASP A 101 16.38 -10.01 -9.50
CA ASP A 101 17.32 -10.35 -10.56
C ASP A 101 18.74 -9.90 -10.18
N HIS A 102 19.42 -10.76 -9.42
CA HIS A 102 20.82 -10.57 -9.00
C HIS A 102 21.81 -10.51 -10.16
N LYS A 103 21.46 -11.05 -11.33
CA LYS A 103 22.34 -11.04 -12.50
C LYS A 103 22.27 -9.71 -13.25
N ASN A 104 21.14 -9.01 -13.14
CA ASN A 104 20.92 -7.71 -13.75
C ASN A 104 20.23 -6.77 -12.76
N PRO A 105 20.98 -6.10 -11.86
CA PRO A 105 20.43 -5.17 -10.88
C PRO A 105 19.60 -4.02 -11.49
N ASP A 106 19.88 -3.64 -12.75
CA ASP A 106 19.16 -2.60 -13.49
C ASP A 106 17.87 -3.10 -14.17
N ASN A 107 17.47 -4.34 -13.92
CA ASN A 107 16.23 -4.91 -14.44
C ASN A 107 15.00 -4.36 -13.68
N ILE A 108 14.67 -3.09 -13.93
CA ILE A 108 13.60 -2.37 -13.23
C ILE A 108 12.23 -3.06 -13.35
N ASN A 109 11.96 -3.78 -14.45
CA ASN A 109 10.70 -4.52 -14.65
C ASN A 109 10.53 -5.70 -13.68
N VAL A 110 11.58 -6.06 -12.95
CA VAL A 110 11.60 -7.13 -11.96
C VAL A 110 11.93 -6.54 -10.60
N ASN A 111 13.04 -5.83 -10.51
CA ASN A 111 13.65 -5.42 -9.25
C ASN A 111 12.93 -4.25 -8.57
N ASP A 112 12.07 -3.51 -9.30
CA ASP A 112 11.25 -2.46 -8.67
C ASP A 112 10.29 -3.07 -7.63
N ALA A 113 9.72 -4.24 -7.94
CA ALA A 113 8.74 -4.91 -7.10
C ALA A 113 9.29 -6.13 -6.35
N LEU A 114 10.30 -6.83 -6.87
CA LEU A 114 10.83 -8.05 -6.26
C LEU A 114 12.12 -7.73 -5.51
N GLY A 115 12.09 -7.78 -4.18
CA GLY A 115 13.21 -7.44 -3.28
C GLY A 115 13.76 -8.62 -2.48
N ASP A 116 13.36 -9.84 -2.80
CA ASP A 116 13.52 -11.07 -2.01
C ASP A 116 12.94 -10.98 -0.59
N TYR A 117 11.81 -10.31 -0.42
CA TYR A 117 11.11 -10.12 0.86
C TYR A 117 9.83 -10.94 0.98
N HIS A 118 9.75 -12.06 0.25
CA HIS A 118 8.60 -12.97 0.25
C HIS A 118 7.31 -12.29 -0.20
N LEU A 119 7.40 -11.46 -1.26
CA LEU A 119 6.35 -10.53 -1.68
C LEU A 119 4.94 -11.14 -1.64
N THR A 120 4.70 -12.22 -2.38
CA THR A 120 3.36 -12.86 -2.47
C THR A 120 2.87 -13.32 -1.09
N LEU A 121 3.75 -13.81 -0.22
CA LEU A 121 3.38 -14.23 1.12
C LEU A 121 2.89 -13.05 1.96
N VAL A 122 3.59 -11.92 1.91
CA VAL A 122 3.18 -10.67 2.57
C VAL A 122 1.89 -10.15 1.96
N ASP A 123 1.82 -10.08 0.62
CA ASP A 123 0.72 -9.46 -0.14
C ASP A 123 -0.62 -10.17 0.08
N THR A 124 -0.59 -11.44 0.50
CA THR A 124 -1.74 -12.34 0.60
C THR A 124 -2.33 -12.44 2.02
N LEU A 125 -1.65 -11.92 3.05
CA LEU A 125 -2.06 -12.10 4.46
C LEU A 125 -3.50 -11.63 4.72
N ASP A 126 -3.81 -10.39 4.35
CA ASP A 126 -5.15 -9.83 4.53
C ASP A 126 -6.24 -10.62 3.77
N THR A 127 -5.92 -11.14 2.60
CA THR A 127 -6.82 -11.97 1.79
C THR A 127 -7.09 -13.30 2.50
N LEU A 128 -6.10 -13.92 3.13
CA LEU A 128 -6.30 -15.12 3.95
C LEU A 128 -7.27 -14.85 5.10
N ALA A 129 -7.15 -13.69 5.75
CA ALA A 129 -8.08 -13.27 6.81
C ALA A 129 -9.50 -13.08 6.27
N VAL A 130 -9.67 -12.31 5.19
CA VAL A 130 -10.97 -12.06 4.56
C VAL A 130 -11.65 -13.35 4.09
N MET A 131 -10.88 -14.32 3.61
CA MET A 131 -11.41 -15.63 3.20
C MET A 131 -11.69 -16.59 4.37
N GLY A 132 -11.41 -16.18 5.62
CA GLY A 132 -11.59 -17.02 6.81
C GLY A 132 -10.57 -18.16 6.93
N LYS A 133 -9.42 -18.05 6.27
CA LYS A 133 -8.33 -19.04 6.28
C LYS A 133 -7.36 -18.78 7.43
N SER A 134 -7.86 -18.72 8.66
CA SER A 134 -7.07 -18.34 9.85
C SER A 134 -5.83 -19.22 10.07
N ARG A 135 -5.91 -20.53 9.77
CA ARG A 135 -4.75 -21.43 9.87
C ARG A 135 -3.64 -21.10 8.89
N ASP A 136 -4.01 -20.82 7.63
CA ASP A 136 -3.06 -20.46 6.58
C ASP A 136 -2.48 -19.07 6.85
N PHE A 137 -3.29 -18.15 7.37
CA PHE A 137 -2.86 -16.83 7.85
C PHE A 137 -1.78 -16.97 8.92
N THR A 138 -2.07 -17.69 10.02
CA THR A 138 -1.13 -17.86 11.13
C THR A 138 0.17 -18.51 10.66
N ARG A 139 0.08 -19.54 9.82
CA ARG A 139 1.26 -20.18 9.21
C ARG A 139 2.08 -19.21 8.35
N ALA A 140 1.43 -18.38 7.54
CA ALA A 140 2.11 -17.40 6.71
C ALA A 140 2.86 -16.36 7.57
N VAL A 141 2.24 -15.89 8.65
CA VAL A 141 2.91 -14.99 9.61
C VAL A 141 4.12 -15.68 10.25
N GLU A 142 3.97 -16.91 10.74
CA GLU A 142 5.09 -17.68 11.32
C GLU A 142 6.27 -17.83 10.34
N LEU A 143 5.99 -18.11 9.06
CA LEU A 143 7.01 -18.17 8.02
C LEU A 143 7.72 -16.82 7.85
N LEU A 144 6.99 -15.70 7.81
CA LEU A 144 7.58 -14.37 7.73
C LEU A 144 8.47 -14.06 8.93
N LEU A 145 8.01 -14.35 10.16
CA LEU A 145 8.82 -14.11 11.36
C LEU A 145 10.13 -14.90 11.37
N SER A 146 10.16 -16.06 10.69
CA SER A 146 11.35 -16.91 10.61
C SER A 146 12.30 -16.57 9.45
N HIS A 147 11.82 -15.94 8.37
CA HIS A 147 12.58 -15.80 7.12
C HIS A 147 12.74 -14.36 6.62
N LEU A 148 11.84 -13.44 6.99
CA LEU A 148 11.84 -12.07 6.49
C LEU A 148 13.03 -11.29 7.06
N SER A 149 13.80 -10.69 6.16
CA SER A 149 14.87 -9.76 6.51
C SER A 149 15.08 -8.76 5.37
N PHE A 150 15.05 -7.48 5.72
CA PHE A 150 15.33 -6.38 4.80
C PHE A 150 16.81 -6.03 4.72
N ASN A 151 17.69 -6.68 5.50
CA ASN A 151 19.12 -6.43 5.40
C ASN A 151 19.73 -7.15 4.19
N ARG A 152 19.44 -6.64 2.98
CA ARG A 152 19.85 -7.23 1.69
C ARG A 152 20.33 -6.14 0.75
N ASN A 153 21.33 -6.42 -0.08
CA ASN A 153 21.84 -5.44 -1.05
C ASN A 153 20.97 -5.33 -2.32
N ASN A 154 19.64 -5.24 -2.13
CA ASN A 154 18.66 -5.19 -3.21
C ASN A 154 18.13 -3.77 -3.35
N ARG A 155 18.11 -3.27 -4.59
CA ARG A 155 17.59 -1.95 -4.96
C ARG A 155 16.14 -2.08 -5.43
N VAL A 156 15.20 -1.51 -4.68
CA VAL A 156 13.75 -1.65 -4.94
C VAL A 156 13.08 -0.29 -5.11
N GLN A 157 11.86 -0.28 -5.65
CA GLN A 157 11.09 0.94 -5.82
C GLN A 157 10.35 1.31 -4.53
N LEU A 158 10.44 2.59 -4.14
CA LEU A 158 9.76 3.13 -2.96
C LEU A 158 8.26 2.87 -3.01
N PHE A 159 7.65 3.10 -4.17
CA PHE A 159 6.22 2.92 -4.40
C PHE A 159 5.75 1.48 -4.16
N GLU A 160 6.34 0.50 -4.88
CA GLU A 160 5.94 -0.91 -4.78
C GLU A 160 6.19 -1.47 -3.38
N ALA A 161 7.34 -1.15 -2.77
CA ALA A 161 7.64 -1.59 -1.40
C ALA A 161 6.66 -0.98 -0.38
N THR A 162 6.21 0.26 -0.59
CA THR A 162 5.22 0.91 0.29
C THR A 162 3.86 0.24 0.18
N ILE A 163 3.29 0.19 -1.03
CA ILE A 163 1.89 -0.24 -1.18
C ILE A 163 1.69 -1.74 -1.01
N ARG A 164 2.75 -2.56 -1.17
CA ARG A 164 2.66 -4.03 -1.06
C ARG A 164 3.23 -4.57 0.25
N VAL A 165 4.47 -4.20 0.56
CA VAL A 165 5.18 -4.81 1.69
C VAL A 165 4.84 -4.09 2.99
N LEU A 166 5.02 -2.76 3.02
CA LEU A 166 4.65 -1.98 4.20
C LEU A 166 3.14 -2.08 4.47
N GLY A 167 2.32 -1.91 3.42
CA GLY A 167 0.86 -2.10 3.49
C GLY A 167 0.44 -3.49 3.98
N GLY A 168 1.01 -4.57 3.42
CA GLY A 168 0.73 -5.94 3.83
C GLY A 168 1.13 -6.25 5.27
N LEU A 169 2.29 -5.77 5.73
CA LEU A 169 2.74 -5.96 7.12
C LEU A 169 1.85 -5.21 8.12
N LEU A 170 1.51 -3.96 7.82
CA LEU A 170 0.64 -3.14 8.67
C LEU A 170 -0.76 -3.72 8.76
N SER A 171 -1.38 -4.02 7.60
CA SER A 171 -2.74 -4.60 7.57
C SER A 171 -2.81 -5.92 8.32
N ALA A 172 -1.83 -6.81 8.15
CA ALA A 172 -1.77 -8.06 8.88
C ALA A 172 -1.58 -7.86 10.40
N HIS A 173 -0.71 -6.94 10.81
CA HIS A 173 -0.55 -6.59 12.22
C HIS A 173 -1.87 -6.11 12.83
N MET A 174 -2.56 -5.18 12.15
CA MET A 174 -3.83 -4.63 12.63
C MET A 174 -4.94 -5.69 12.71
N LEU A 175 -4.98 -6.65 11.79
CA LEU A 175 -5.89 -7.79 11.83
C LEU A 175 -5.59 -8.73 13.02
N ILE A 176 -4.31 -8.94 13.33
CA ILE A 176 -3.87 -9.75 14.48
C ILE A 176 -4.22 -9.08 15.82
N THR A 177 -4.13 -7.76 15.88
CA THR A 177 -4.37 -6.96 17.09
C THR A 177 -5.79 -6.42 17.20
N ASP A 178 -6.68 -6.74 16.26
CA ASP A 178 -8.07 -6.26 16.28
C ASP A 178 -8.80 -6.75 17.54
N PRO A 179 -9.21 -5.84 18.46
CA PRO A 179 -9.93 -6.24 19.66
C PRO A 179 -11.31 -6.84 19.35
N GLY A 180 -11.92 -6.44 18.23
CA GLY A 180 -13.22 -6.95 17.77
C GLY A 180 -13.14 -8.32 17.13
N ARG A 181 -11.94 -8.78 16.74
CA ARG A 181 -11.70 -10.05 16.03
C ARG A 181 -12.62 -10.22 14.83
N THR A 182 -12.72 -9.17 14.00
CA THR A 182 -13.63 -9.07 12.86
C THR A 182 -13.54 -10.28 11.93
N PHE A 183 -12.34 -10.85 11.76
CA PHE A 183 -12.06 -12.03 10.94
C PHE A 183 -11.66 -13.27 11.76
N GLY A 184 -12.08 -13.34 13.02
CA GLY A 184 -11.79 -14.43 13.94
C GLY A 184 -10.44 -14.30 14.65
N ASP A 185 -9.99 -15.39 15.29
CA ASP A 185 -8.71 -15.43 15.99
C ASP A 185 -7.58 -15.70 14.98
N LEU A 186 -6.84 -14.64 14.66
CA LEU A 186 -5.73 -14.65 13.71
C LEU A 186 -4.35 -14.62 14.39
N ARG A 187 -4.30 -14.41 15.71
CA ARG A 187 -3.05 -14.13 16.43
C ARG A 187 -2.21 -15.39 16.59
N PRO A 188 -0.99 -15.44 16.00
CA PRO A 188 -0.06 -16.54 16.27
C PRO A 188 0.30 -16.62 17.76
N LYS A 189 0.61 -17.82 18.23
CA LYS A 189 0.98 -18.03 19.63
C LYS A 189 2.29 -17.30 19.93
N GLY A 190 2.25 -16.43 20.94
CA GLY A 190 3.44 -15.68 21.37
C GLY A 190 3.76 -14.45 20.51
N TYR A 191 2.91 -14.10 19.54
CA TYR A 191 3.06 -12.87 18.76
C TYR A 191 3.16 -11.65 19.67
N ASN A 192 4.19 -10.84 19.45
CA ASN A 192 4.55 -9.65 20.19
C ASN A 192 4.98 -8.52 19.23
N ASP A 193 4.11 -8.23 18.26
CA ASP A 193 4.21 -7.10 17.34
C ASP A 193 5.41 -7.16 16.38
N GLU A 194 5.88 -8.36 16.06
CA GLU A 194 7.03 -8.56 15.19
C GLU A 194 6.78 -8.07 13.76
N LEU A 195 5.54 -8.18 13.24
CA LEU A 195 5.22 -7.60 11.91
C LEU A 195 5.29 -6.07 11.92
N LEU A 196 4.87 -5.42 13.02
CA LEU A 196 5.03 -3.98 13.18
C LEU A 196 6.50 -3.60 13.27
N THR A 197 7.32 -4.41 13.96
CA THR A 197 8.78 -4.24 14.02
C THR A 197 9.40 -4.31 12.63
N HIS A 198 8.99 -5.26 11.79
CA HIS A 198 9.42 -5.36 10.39
C HIS A 198 8.93 -4.18 9.55
N ALA A 199 7.67 -3.75 9.71
CA ALA A 199 7.13 -2.57 9.03
C ALA A 199 7.94 -1.31 9.36
N HIS A 200 8.27 -1.12 10.64
CA HIS A 200 9.09 -0.03 11.12
C HIS A 200 10.52 -0.07 10.56
N ASP A 201 11.17 -1.25 10.55
CA ASP A 201 12.51 -1.43 9.94
C ASP A 201 12.50 -1.07 8.45
N LEU A 202 11.50 -1.53 7.69
CA LEU A 202 11.36 -1.21 6.28
C LEU A 202 11.16 0.30 6.05
N ALA A 203 10.25 0.92 6.81
CA ALA A 203 9.97 2.35 6.68
C ALA A 203 11.19 3.22 7.03
N ASN A 204 12.02 2.80 8.01
CA ASN A 204 13.27 3.48 8.31
C ASN A 204 14.25 3.45 7.13
N ARG A 205 14.35 2.32 6.42
CA ARG A 205 15.17 2.21 5.21
C ARG A 205 14.62 3.09 4.08
N MET A 206 13.30 3.19 3.96
CA MET A 206 12.66 4.07 2.99
C MET A 206 12.95 5.57 3.23
N LEU A 207 13.30 5.98 4.45
CA LEU A 207 13.66 7.37 4.73
C LEU A 207 14.88 7.84 3.93
N ASP A 208 15.77 6.92 3.54
CA ASP A 208 16.93 7.21 2.68
C ASP A 208 16.51 7.82 1.33
N SER A 209 15.32 7.49 0.80
CA SER A 209 14.78 8.10 -0.43
C SER A 209 14.55 9.59 -0.32
N PHE A 210 14.37 10.14 0.88
CA PHE A 210 14.03 11.55 1.09
C PHE A 210 15.25 12.40 1.45
N GLU A 211 16.35 11.76 1.86
CA GLU A 211 17.54 12.46 2.27
C GLU A 211 18.24 13.15 1.09
N ASN A 212 18.72 14.37 1.31
CA ASN A 212 19.48 15.17 0.33
C ASN A 212 18.76 15.49 -0.99
N ALA A 213 17.48 15.15 -1.13
CA ALA A 213 16.68 15.58 -2.28
C ALA A 213 16.43 17.10 -2.21
N PRO A 214 16.97 17.93 -3.12
CA PRO A 214 16.88 19.39 -3.01
C PRO A 214 15.45 19.93 -2.98
N THR A 215 14.51 19.20 -3.58
CA THR A 215 13.11 19.58 -3.64
C THR A 215 12.28 19.05 -2.47
N GLY A 216 12.81 18.10 -1.69
CA GLY A 216 12.07 17.32 -0.71
C GLY A 216 11.14 16.24 -1.31
N LEU A 217 11.21 15.98 -2.62
CA LEU A 217 10.56 14.83 -3.26
C LEU A 217 11.45 13.58 -3.13
N PRO A 218 10.87 12.39 -2.93
CA PRO A 218 11.66 11.18 -2.76
C PRO A 218 12.30 10.74 -4.07
N TYR A 219 13.55 10.27 -4.00
CA TYR A 219 14.10 9.40 -5.03
C TYR A 219 13.20 8.16 -5.19
N PRO A 220 12.93 7.71 -6.42
CA PRO A 220 11.95 6.67 -6.71
C PRO A 220 12.34 5.28 -6.18
N ARG A 221 13.62 5.10 -5.81
CA ARG A 221 14.20 3.82 -5.40
C ARG A 221 15.12 4.02 -4.22
N PHE A 222 15.37 2.93 -3.49
CA PHE A 222 16.28 2.86 -2.36
C PHE A 222 16.86 1.44 -2.25
N TYR A 223 17.93 1.31 -1.49
CA TYR A 223 18.49 0.00 -1.16
C TYR A 223 17.89 -0.49 0.15
N LEU A 224 17.51 -1.77 0.18
CA LEU A 224 17.03 -2.39 1.41
C LEU A 224 18.15 -2.45 2.46
N GLY A 225 19.38 -2.77 2.06
CA GLY A 225 20.55 -2.86 2.93
C GLY A 225 21.01 -1.49 3.43
N SER A 226 21.59 -1.45 4.63
CA SER A 226 22.00 -0.18 5.23
C SER A 226 23.16 0.48 4.47
N GLY A 227 23.09 1.81 4.34
CA GLY A 227 24.22 2.66 3.99
C GLY A 227 24.43 2.94 2.50
N GLN A 228 23.61 2.37 1.61
CA GLN A 228 23.63 2.71 0.19
C GLN A 228 22.46 3.62 -0.18
N LYS A 229 22.77 4.79 -0.73
CA LYS A 229 21.76 5.72 -1.26
C LYS A 229 21.63 5.53 -2.75
N ASP A 230 20.41 5.57 -3.26
CA ASP A 230 20.16 5.58 -4.70
C ASP A 230 19.78 6.99 -5.17
N ASN A 231 20.79 7.78 -5.50
CA ASN A 231 20.62 9.07 -6.17
C ASN A 231 20.81 8.97 -7.69
N THR A 232 20.88 7.76 -8.25
CA THR A 232 21.20 7.56 -9.67
C THR A 232 19.98 7.77 -10.58
N THR A 233 18.78 7.53 -10.06
CA THR A 233 17.53 7.73 -10.80
C THR A 233 16.73 8.87 -10.22
N THR A 234 16.60 9.96 -10.97
CA THR A 234 15.92 11.19 -10.51
C THR A 234 14.48 11.30 -11.00
N GLU A 235 14.01 10.38 -11.83
CA GLU A 235 12.69 10.44 -12.46
C GLU A 235 11.68 9.63 -11.66
N ALA A 236 10.69 10.31 -11.08
CA ALA A 236 9.59 9.68 -10.37
C ALA A 236 8.27 9.93 -11.09
N CYS A 237 7.43 8.91 -11.19
CA CYS A 237 6.04 9.12 -11.60
C CYS A 237 5.24 9.77 -10.45
N LEU A 238 4.15 10.47 -10.80
CA LEU A 238 3.32 11.18 -9.82
C LEU A 238 2.79 10.23 -8.73
N ALA A 239 2.23 9.09 -9.13
CA ALA A 239 1.79 8.03 -8.22
C ALA A 239 2.94 7.54 -7.34
N GLY A 240 4.09 7.23 -7.95
CA GLY A 240 5.23 6.66 -7.24
C GLY A 240 5.83 7.57 -6.18
N ALA A 241 5.79 8.89 -6.41
CA ALA A 241 6.24 9.86 -5.40
C ALA A 241 5.16 10.15 -4.34
N GLY A 242 3.88 10.14 -4.71
CA GLY A 242 2.81 10.71 -3.87
C GLY A 242 1.89 9.71 -3.16
N SER A 243 1.97 8.42 -3.49
CA SER A 243 1.11 7.37 -2.91
C SER A 243 1.74 6.68 -1.71
N LEU A 244 2.14 7.48 -0.71
CA LEU A 244 2.78 6.98 0.53
C LEU A 244 1.98 7.28 1.79
N LEU A 245 1.02 8.21 1.68
CA LEU A 245 0.36 8.86 2.81
C LEU A 245 -0.44 7.89 3.69
N LEU A 246 -1.05 6.86 3.11
CA LEU A 246 -1.88 5.89 3.82
C LEU A 246 -1.02 5.02 4.75
N GLU A 247 0.02 4.38 4.22
CA GLU A 247 0.88 3.45 4.95
C GLU A 247 1.76 4.19 5.95
N PHE A 248 2.38 5.31 5.55
CA PHE A 248 3.21 6.12 6.45
C PHE A 248 2.37 6.78 7.55
N GLY A 249 1.15 7.20 7.22
CA GLY A 249 0.18 7.72 8.18
C GLY A 249 -0.25 6.65 9.20
N CYS A 250 -0.59 5.45 8.73
CA CYS A 250 -0.95 4.32 9.58
C CYS A 250 0.20 3.92 10.52
N LEU A 251 1.42 3.77 9.99
CA LEU A 251 2.60 3.47 10.79
C LEU A 251 2.83 4.52 11.88
N SER A 252 2.72 5.81 11.53
CA SER A 252 2.88 6.91 12.49
C SER A 252 1.84 6.85 13.61
N ALA A 253 0.59 6.54 13.27
CA ALA A 253 -0.50 6.44 14.24
C ALA A 253 -0.29 5.27 15.21
N ILE A 254 0.15 4.11 14.71
CA ILE A 254 0.39 2.91 15.53
C ILE A 254 1.63 3.09 16.42
N LEU A 255 2.71 3.69 15.90
CA LEU A 255 3.94 3.90 16.66
C LEU A 255 3.90 5.11 17.60
N GLY A 256 3.00 6.07 17.35
CA GLY A 256 3.04 7.38 18.00
C GLY A 256 4.20 8.27 17.54
N ASP A 257 4.83 7.96 16.41
CA ASP A 257 5.94 8.72 15.82
C ASP A 257 5.46 9.48 14.57
N PRO A 258 5.47 10.83 14.57
CA PRO A 258 4.93 11.62 13.47
C PRO A 258 5.83 11.70 12.23
N ILE A 259 7.06 11.18 12.27
CA ILE A 259 8.06 11.37 11.20
C ILE A 259 7.52 10.89 9.84
N TYR A 260 6.96 9.67 9.77
CA TYR A 260 6.53 9.07 8.50
C TYR A 260 5.36 9.85 7.89
N ALA A 261 4.32 10.12 8.67
CA ALA A 261 3.15 10.90 8.22
C ALA A 261 3.57 12.29 7.72
N ASN A 262 4.46 12.96 8.47
CA ASN A 262 4.96 14.28 8.09
C ASN A 262 5.75 14.26 6.77
N VAL A 263 6.58 13.24 6.56
CA VAL A 263 7.33 13.07 5.31
C VAL A 263 6.37 12.90 4.13
N ALA A 264 5.45 11.93 4.20
CA ALA A 264 4.51 11.67 3.11
C ALA A 264 3.61 12.88 2.81
N ARG A 265 3.13 13.56 3.85
CA ARG A 265 2.32 14.78 3.74
C ARG A 265 3.08 15.90 3.04
N ARG A 266 4.34 16.15 3.43
CA ARG A 266 5.17 17.18 2.77
C ARG A 266 5.30 16.90 1.29
N VAL A 267 5.48 15.65 0.88
CA VAL A 267 5.61 15.26 -0.53
C VAL A 267 4.32 15.54 -1.30
N VAL A 268 3.17 15.16 -0.76
CA VAL A 268 1.87 15.44 -1.38
C VAL A 268 1.67 16.95 -1.60
N LEU A 269 1.95 17.78 -0.60
CA LEU A 269 1.85 19.24 -0.72
C LEU A 269 2.87 19.83 -1.70
N ASN A 270 4.07 19.25 -1.75
CA ASN A 270 5.14 19.67 -2.64
C ASN A 270 4.78 19.39 -4.12
N LEU A 271 4.23 18.21 -4.41
CA LEU A 271 3.70 17.83 -5.72
C LEU A 271 2.51 18.72 -6.09
N TRP A 272 1.57 18.90 -5.15
CA TRP A 272 0.40 19.77 -5.32
C TRP A 272 0.84 21.16 -5.76
N ASN A 273 1.78 21.81 -5.07
CA ASN A 273 2.23 23.16 -5.39
C ASN A 273 2.95 23.29 -6.75
N ARG A 274 3.19 22.18 -7.47
CA ARG A 274 3.79 22.17 -8.82
C ARG A 274 2.76 22.01 -9.93
N ARG A 275 1.46 22.05 -9.63
CA ARG A 275 0.41 22.05 -10.66
C ARG A 275 0.60 23.19 -11.65
N SER A 276 0.13 22.95 -12.87
CA SER A 276 0.06 24.01 -13.89
C SER A 276 -0.80 25.16 -13.39
N ASN A 277 -0.27 26.38 -13.40
CA ASN A 277 -1.05 27.59 -13.08
C ASN A 277 -2.15 27.90 -14.10
N VAL A 278 -2.13 27.24 -15.27
CA VAL A 278 -3.11 27.44 -16.33
C VAL A 278 -4.24 26.42 -16.22
N THR A 279 -3.90 25.14 -16.09
CA THR A 279 -4.89 24.05 -16.12
C THR A 279 -5.25 23.53 -14.73
N GLY A 280 -4.45 23.83 -13.71
CA GLY A 280 -4.57 23.24 -12.38
C GLY A 280 -4.13 21.78 -12.30
N LEU A 281 -3.60 21.19 -13.38
CA LEU A 281 -3.28 19.76 -13.47
C LEU A 281 -1.81 19.46 -13.18
N LEU A 282 -1.54 18.21 -12.76
CA LEU A 282 -0.21 17.64 -12.50
C LEU A 282 0.32 16.91 -13.74
N GLY A 283 1.64 16.95 -13.95
CA GLY A 283 2.30 16.08 -14.92
C GLY A 283 2.34 14.62 -14.46
N SER A 284 2.84 13.73 -15.32
CA SER A 284 2.95 12.30 -15.02
C SER A 284 4.31 11.90 -14.49
N THR A 285 5.38 12.59 -14.89
CA THR A 285 6.76 12.29 -14.47
C THR A 285 7.47 13.57 -14.05
N ILE A 286 8.05 13.57 -12.86
CA ILE A 286 8.79 14.68 -12.27
C ILE A 286 10.26 14.30 -12.09
N ASN A 287 11.15 15.26 -12.35
CA ASN A 287 12.54 15.17 -11.93
C ASN A 287 12.63 15.63 -10.47
N VAL A 288 13.03 14.76 -9.56
CA VAL A 288 13.01 14.99 -8.10
C VAL A 288 14.09 15.97 -7.64
N GLU A 289 15.13 16.21 -8.45
CA GLU A 289 16.20 17.16 -8.10
C GLU A 289 15.86 18.59 -8.54
N SER A 290 15.35 18.75 -9.75
CA SER A 290 14.97 20.06 -10.30
C SER A 290 13.53 20.48 -9.96
N GLY A 291 12.68 19.52 -9.57
CA GLY A 291 11.27 19.74 -9.27
C GLY A 291 10.41 20.06 -10.48
N LYS A 292 10.92 19.82 -11.70
CA LYS A 292 10.23 20.11 -12.96
C LYS A 292 9.56 18.86 -13.51
N TRP A 293 8.33 19.01 -14.01
CA TRP A 293 7.66 17.97 -14.79
C TRP A 293 8.43 17.71 -16.09
N ILE A 294 8.97 16.49 -16.21
CA ILE A 294 9.59 15.97 -17.43
C ILE A 294 8.48 15.66 -18.43
N ASN A 295 7.50 14.86 -17.99
CA ASN A 295 6.32 14.55 -18.75
C ASN A 295 5.13 15.32 -18.15
N ARG A 296 4.53 16.19 -18.98
CA ARG A 296 3.44 17.08 -18.60
C ARG A 296 2.05 16.54 -18.95
N MET A 297 1.97 15.30 -19.46
CA MET A 297 0.68 14.66 -19.68
C MET A 297 -0.04 14.47 -18.35
N SER A 298 -1.32 14.83 -18.33
CA SER A 298 -2.20 14.70 -17.17
C SER A 298 -3.26 13.64 -17.47
N GLY A 299 -3.55 12.79 -16.50
CA GLY A 299 -4.54 11.73 -16.63
C GLY A 299 -4.74 10.97 -15.32
N LEU A 300 -5.62 9.97 -15.39
CA LEU A 300 -5.96 9.05 -14.29
C LEU A 300 -5.42 7.63 -14.54
N GLY A 301 -4.48 7.50 -15.47
CA GLY A 301 -3.88 6.21 -15.83
C GLY A 301 -2.65 5.88 -15.00
N ALA A 302 -1.97 4.80 -15.39
CA ALA A 302 -0.78 4.29 -14.74
C ALA A 302 0.28 5.39 -14.52
N GLY A 303 0.81 5.45 -13.30
CA GLY A 303 1.80 6.44 -12.89
C GLY A 303 1.21 7.77 -12.39
N GLN A 304 -0.12 7.90 -12.36
CA GLN A 304 -0.83 9.10 -11.87
C GLN A 304 -2.03 8.77 -10.98
N ASP A 305 -2.78 7.72 -11.34
CA ASP A 305 -3.96 7.16 -10.66
C ASP A 305 -3.95 7.30 -9.12
N SER A 306 -3.08 6.57 -8.44
CA SER A 306 -3.12 6.37 -7.00
C SER A 306 -2.79 7.64 -6.20
N PHE A 307 -2.15 8.63 -6.82
CA PHE A 307 -1.99 9.94 -6.18
C PHE A 307 -3.36 10.53 -5.84
N TYR A 308 -4.27 10.52 -6.81
CA TYR A 308 -5.62 11.04 -6.62
C TYR A 308 -6.45 10.15 -5.68
N GLU A 309 -6.25 8.83 -5.74
CA GLU A 309 -6.89 7.92 -4.80
C GLU A 309 -6.48 8.22 -3.34
N TYR A 310 -5.20 8.49 -3.09
CA TYR A 310 -4.69 8.75 -1.74
C TYR A 310 -5.22 10.09 -1.19
N LEU A 311 -5.37 11.10 -2.05
CA LEU A 311 -6.04 12.35 -1.66
C LEU A 311 -7.48 12.10 -1.20
N HIS A 312 -8.20 11.17 -1.84
CA HIS A 312 -9.54 10.79 -1.43
C HIS A 312 -9.55 9.92 -0.16
N LYS A 313 -8.69 8.90 -0.10
CA LYS A 313 -8.63 7.93 1.00
C LYS A 313 -8.20 8.57 2.32
N VAL A 314 -7.33 9.58 2.28
CA VAL A 314 -6.84 10.29 3.47
C VAL A 314 -7.66 11.56 3.78
N ASN A 315 -8.73 11.80 3.02
CA ASN A 315 -9.67 12.89 3.27
C ASN A 315 -10.33 12.80 4.66
N PHE A 316 -10.18 11.70 5.40
CA PHE A 316 -10.73 11.55 6.75
C PHE A 316 -9.71 11.98 7.82
N GLY A 317 -9.33 13.26 7.86
CA GLY A 317 -8.73 13.85 9.07
C GLY A 317 -7.61 14.89 8.90
N ASP A 318 -7.00 15.02 7.72
CA ASP A 318 -6.06 16.11 7.45
C ASP A 318 -6.74 17.20 6.62
N TYR A 319 -7.18 18.28 7.28
CA TYR A 319 -7.92 19.39 6.66
C TYR A 319 -7.24 19.94 5.39
N ILE A 320 -5.90 19.96 5.34
CA ILE A 320 -5.19 20.49 4.18
C ILE A 320 -5.24 19.49 3.02
N VAL A 321 -5.12 18.18 3.29
CA VAL A 321 -5.31 17.14 2.26
C VAL A 321 -6.78 17.10 1.80
N CYS A 322 -7.74 17.32 2.69
CA CYS A 322 -9.15 17.50 2.35
C CYS A 322 -9.36 18.69 1.40
N LEU A 323 -8.73 19.83 1.70
CA LEU A 323 -8.81 21.03 0.88
C LEU A 323 -8.21 20.78 -0.51
N VAL A 324 -7.06 20.11 -0.55
CA VAL A 324 -6.41 19.67 -1.78
C VAL A 324 -7.35 18.81 -2.62
N PHE A 325 -7.98 17.79 -2.03
CA PHE A 325 -8.94 16.93 -2.74
C PHE A 325 -10.15 17.72 -3.24
N ARG A 326 -10.74 18.59 -2.42
CA ARG A 326 -11.89 19.44 -2.80
C ARG A 326 -11.59 20.41 -3.94
N MET A 327 -10.33 20.80 -4.13
CA MET A 327 -9.95 21.65 -5.27
C MET A 327 -9.85 20.87 -6.59
N LEU A 328 -9.87 19.54 -6.57
CA LEU A 328 -9.86 18.68 -7.75
C LEU A 328 -11.27 18.32 -8.25
N THR A 329 -12.28 18.40 -7.38
CA THR A 329 -13.67 18.01 -7.63
C THR A 329 -14.58 19.23 -7.73
#